data_AF-A0A7X4CZ67-F1
#
_entry.id   AF-A0A7X4CZ67-F1
#
_cell.length_a   1.000
_cell.length_b   1.000
_cell.length_c   1.000
_cell.angle_alpha   90.00
_cell.angle_beta   90.00
_cell.angle_gamma   90.00
#
_symmetry.space_group_name_H-M   'P 1'
#
loop_
_entity.id
_entity.type
_entity.pdbx_description
1 polymer ?
#
loop_
_entity_poly.entity_id
_entity_poly.type
_entity_poly.pdbx_seq_one_letter_code
_entity_poly.pdbx_strand_id
1 'polypeptide(L)' 'TTSGFFNDPALKCTIEVMGTDRMYFSADYPFERMEDAARWYDETPTIADSDRLKIGRTNAIRLFDLDLE' A
#
# COMPACT_ATOMS: atom_id res chain seq x y z
N THR A 1 3.45 -2.57 -5.87
CA THR A 1 2.74 -1.37 -5.37
C THR A 1 1.25 -1.60 -5.55
N THR A 2 0.38 -0.73 -5.02
CA THR A 2 -1.08 -0.77 -5.23
C THR A 2 -1.59 0.21 -6.30
N SER A 3 -0.68 0.80 -7.08
CA SER A 3 -0.96 1.81 -8.12
C SER A 3 -2.01 1.31 -9.10
N GLY A 4 -3.12 2.03 -9.24
CA GLY A 4 -4.19 1.70 -10.20
C GLY A 4 -4.91 0.37 -9.93
N PHE A 5 -4.69 -0.27 -8.78
CA PHE A 5 -5.18 -1.62 -8.53
C PHE A 5 -5.70 -1.79 -7.10
N PHE A 6 -6.74 -1.01 -6.78
CA PHE A 6 -7.43 -0.95 -5.49
C PHE A 6 -8.41 -2.14 -5.35
N ASN A 7 -7.86 -3.36 -5.28
CA ASN A 7 -8.63 -4.61 -5.28
C ASN A 7 -8.23 -5.54 -4.13
N ASP A 8 -9.15 -5.76 -3.19
CA ASP A 8 -8.92 -6.56 -1.99
C ASP A 8 -8.53 -8.03 -2.26
N PRO A 9 -9.24 -8.79 -3.12
CA PRO A 9 -8.85 -10.17 -3.43
C PRO A 9 -7.42 -10.28 -3.97
N ALA A 10 -7.03 -9.39 -4.87
CA ALA A 10 -5.70 -9.41 -5.45
C ALA A 10 -4.63 -8.94 -4.44
N LEU A 11 -4.95 -7.94 -3.62
CA LEU A 11 -4.08 -7.51 -2.53
C LEU A 11 -3.81 -8.66 -1.55
N LYS A 12 -4.85 -9.39 -1.17
CA LYS A 12 -4.75 -10.56 -0.28
C LYS A 12 -3.81 -11.61 -0.84
N CYS A 13 -4.03 -12.01 -2.09
CA CYS A 13 -3.16 -12.97 -2.78
C CYS A 13 -1.71 -12.48 -2.81
N THR A 14 -1.49 -11.21 -3.11
CA THR A 14 -0.14 -10.64 -3.18
C THR A 14 0.53 -10.65 -1.81
N ILE A 15 -0.17 -10.27 -0.73
CA ILE A 15 0.35 -10.33 0.63
C ILE A 15 0.71 -11.77 1.02
N GLU A 16 -0.16 -12.74 0.73
CA GLU A 16 0.08 -14.16 1.03
C GLU A 16 1.30 -14.72 0.30
N VAL A 17 1.52 -14.32 -0.96
CA VAL A 17 2.63 -14.84 -1.78
C VAL A 17 3.95 -14.09 -1.51
N MET A 18 3.90 -12.77 -1.33
CA MET A 18 5.09 -11.92 -1.31
C MET A 18 5.51 -11.47 0.09
N GLY A 19 4.58 -11.44 1.04
CA GLY A 19 4.74 -10.85 2.37
C GLY A 19 4.59 -9.33 2.38
N THR A 20 4.23 -8.77 3.54
CA THR A 20 3.94 -7.33 3.72
C THR A 20 5.17 -6.44 3.59
N ASP A 21 6.37 -6.94 3.90
CA ASP A 21 7.62 -6.17 3.82
C ASP A 21 8.06 -5.83 2.38
N ARG A 22 7.43 -6.45 1.36
CA ARG A 22 7.64 -6.18 -0.08
C ARG A 22 6.46 -5.46 -0.73
N MET A 23 5.51 -4.98 0.06
CA MET A 23 4.35 -4.25 -0.41
C MET A 23 4.47 -2.75 -0.12
N TYR A 24 3.93 -1.95 -1.04
CA TYR A 24 4.00 -0.48 -1.01
C TYR A 24 2.70 0.12 -1.53
N PHE A 25 2.15 1.09 -0.81
CA PHE A 25 1.03 1.89 -1.27
C PHE A 25 1.46 2.83 -2.41
N SER A 26 0.61 2.99 -3.42
CA SER A 26 0.76 3.98 -4.48
C SER A 26 -0.59 4.28 -5.12
N ALA A 27 -0.79 5.52 -5.55
CA ALA A 27 -2.08 6.00 -6.06
C ALA A 27 -2.19 6.02 -7.60
N ASP A 28 -1.09 6.16 -8.34
CA ASP A 28 -1.09 6.34 -9.81
C ASP A 28 -1.75 7.64 -10.32
N TYR A 29 -1.48 8.75 -9.63
CA TYR A 29 -1.88 10.07 -10.09
C TYR A 29 -1.05 10.51 -11.32
N PRO A 30 -1.64 11.12 -12.37
CA PRO A 30 -2.99 11.68 -12.47
C PRO A 30 -4.04 10.80 -13.14
N PHE A 31 -3.76 9.52 -13.41
CA PHE A 31 -4.71 8.62 -14.05
C PHE A 31 -5.82 8.21 -13.08
N GLU A 32 -5.45 7.93 -11.83
CA GLU A 32 -6.36 7.69 -10.72
C GLU A 32 -6.45 8.89 -9.78
N ARG A 33 -7.54 8.97 -9.01
CA ARG A 33 -7.71 9.98 -7.97
C ARG A 33 -6.99 9.55 -6.70
N MET A 34 -6.18 10.45 -6.13
CA MET A 34 -5.52 10.18 -4.85
C MET A 34 -6.51 9.84 -3.73
N GLU A 35 -7.69 10.46 -3.75
CA GLU A 35 -8.75 10.20 -2.76
C GLU A 35 -9.29 8.77 -2.84
N ASP A 36 -9.50 8.23 -4.05
CA ASP A 36 -10.00 6.87 -4.23
C ASP A 36 -8.97 5.85 -3.71
N ALA A 37 -7.69 6.07 -4.03
CA ALA A 37 -6.59 5.24 -3.54
C ALA A 37 -6.46 5.28 -2.01
N ALA A 38 -6.46 6.48 -1.42
CA ALA A 38 -6.30 6.68 0.02
C ALA A 38 -7.49 6.09 0.79
N ARG A 39 -8.72 6.35 0.35
CA ARG A 39 -9.92 5.83 1.00
C ARG A 39 -9.97 4.31 0.99
N TRP A 40 -9.72 3.69 -0.16
CA TRP A 40 -9.63 2.23 -0.24
C TRP A 40 -8.55 1.68 0.68
N TYR A 41 -7.36 2.30 0.68
CA TYR A 41 -6.25 1.84 1.50
C TYR A 41 -6.54 1.98 3.00
N ASP A 42 -7.23 3.04 3.44
CA ASP A 42 -7.58 3.26 4.84
C ASP A 42 -8.70 2.31 5.31
N GLU A 43 -9.65 1.98 4.44
CA GLU A 43 -10.84 1.19 4.78
C GLU A 43 -10.69 -0.32 4.52
N THR A 44 -9.69 -0.76 3.74
CA THR A 44 -9.57 -2.19 3.39
C THR A 44 -9.39 -3.08 4.62
N PRO A 45 -10.21 -4.15 4.76
CA PRO A 45 -10.05 -5.15 5.81
C PRO A 45 -8.92 -6.15 5.52
N THR A 46 -8.30 -6.07 4.33
CA THR A 46 -7.28 -7.03 3.88
C THR A 46 -5.94 -6.81 4.58
N ILE A 47 -5.67 -5.58 5.05
CA ILE A 47 -4.43 -5.21 5.73
C ILE A 47 -4.69 -5.15 7.23
N ALA A 48 -3.91 -5.91 8.01
CA ALA A 48 -3.93 -5.80 9.46
C ALA A 48 -3.34 -4.44 9.90
N ASP A 49 -3.86 -3.87 10.98
CA ASP A 49 -3.41 -2.56 11.47
C ASP A 49 -1.90 -2.50 11.76
N SER A 50 -1.32 -3.63 12.18
CA SER A 50 0.13 -3.78 12.38
C SER A 50 0.97 -3.61 11.10
N ASP A 51 0.41 -3.91 9.93
CA ASP A 51 1.09 -3.82 8.64
C ASP A 51 0.73 -2.56 7.83
N ARG A 52 -0.34 -1.86 8.23
CA ARG A 52 -0.83 -0.68 7.52
C ARG A 52 0.22 0.43 7.43
N LEU A 53 0.98 0.66 8.50
CA LEU A 53 2.07 1.64 8.50
C LEU A 53 3.26 1.20 7.63
N LYS A 54 3.52 -0.12 7.55
CA LYS A 54 4.60 -0.67 6.73
C LYS A 54 4.36 -0.43 5.25
N ILE A 55 3.21 -0.91 4.76
CA ILE A 55 2.85 -0.84 3.35
C ILE A 55 2.60 0.63 2.95
N GLY A 56 2.01 1.43 3.84
CA GLY A 56 1.64 2.82 3.57
C GLY A 56 2.81 3.80 3.59
N ARG A 57 3.88 3.49 4.33
CA ARG A 57 4.95 4.46 4.59
C ARG A 57 6.33 3.85 4.81
N THR A 58 6.51 3.04 5.87
CA THR A 58 7.88 2.74 6.35
C THR A 58 8.68 1.84 5.43
N ASN A 59 8.02 0.97 4.64
CA ASN A 59 8.72 0.22 3.60
C ASN A 59 9.31 1.15 2.53
N ALA A 60 8.55 2.16 2.09
CA ALA A 60 9.01 3.11 1.08
C ALA A 60 10.14 4.01 1.62
N ILE A 61 10.03 4.47 2.87
CA ILE A 61 11.11 5.23 3.55
C ILE A 61 12.41 4.44 3.51
N ARG A 62 12.38 3.17 3.91
CA ARG A 62 13.57 2.29 3.90
C ARG A 62 14.07 2.00 2.49
N LEU A 63 13.18 1.78 1.53
CA LEU A 63 13.57 1.44 0.15
C LEU A 63 14.23 2.61 -0.57
N PHE A 64 13.67 3.81 -0.40
CA PHE A 64 14.11 5.02 -1.08
C PHE A 64 15.10 5.87 -0.27
N ASP A 65 15.48 5.40 0.92
CA ASP A 65 16.41 6.08 1.84
C ASP A 65 15.99 7.53 2.13
N LEU A 66 14.72 7.69 2.55
CA LEU A 66 14.14 9.00 2.79
C LEU A 66 14.51 9.53 4.18
N ASP A 67 15.03 10.76 4.24
CA ASP A 67 15.34 11.47 5.48
C ASP A 67 14.06 12.03 6.13
N LEU A 68 13.32 11.12 6.77
CA LEU A 68 12.05 11.38 7.42
C LEU A 68 12.10 10.73 8.80
N GLU A 69 12.75 11.43 9.75
CA GLU A 69 12.58 11.17 11.19
C GLU A 69 11.14 11.39 11.65
#